data_AF-A0A7H0GRF3-F1
#
_entry.id   AF-A0A7H0GRF3-F1
#
_cell.length_a   1.000
_cell.length_b   1.000
_cell.length_c   1.000
_cell.angle_alpha   90.00
_cell.angle_beta   90.00
_cell.angle_gamma   90.00
#
_symmetry.space_group_name_H-M   'P 1'
#
loop_
_entity.id
_entity.type
_entity.pdbx_description
1 polymer ?
#
loop_
_entity_poly.entity_id
_entity_poly.type
_entity_poly.pdbx_seq_one_letter_code
_entity_poly.pdbx_strand_id
1 'polypeptide(L)'
;MFKIPFEIPANQNVQAVEFVPGNRSLMHHANYAVQSVGPEIDINTGQDYVLSDQFLTNLQEFQPLMQHVAYYGGWIPGASKQEFPAGIGFTMPKRGVILLTAHYGPSGVDTTDWSQIKLYFTKTPITREIQATSIGSGGLGTIDPPLVIPADSVKKFQVQLKTSTDLSLLYVWPHMHLIGKRFKAWATTPEGKQIPLVSIPEWDFRWQESYQFRHLTLIPKGSVIQVEGTYDNTANNPNNPFSPPKPLYHRI
;
A
#
# COMPACT_ATOMS: atom_id res chain seq x y z
N MET A 1 0.21 4.69 14.22
CA MET A 1 1.20 3.70 13.76
C MET A 1 1.85 3.09 14.99
N PHE A 2 1.98 1.78 15.03
CA PHE A 2 2.64 0.99 16.06
C PHE A 2 4.02 0.55 15.58
N LYS A 3 4.99 0.55 16.49
CA LYS A 3 6.34 -0.01 16.34
C LYS A 3 6.37 -1.32 17.13
N ILE A 4 6.61 -2.43 16.43
CA ILE A 4 6.68 -3.76 17.03
C ILE A 4 8.09 -4.31 16.77
N PRO A 5 9.05 -4.12 17.71
CA PRO A 5 10.40 -4.64 17.55
C PRO A 5 10.43 -6.16 17.66
N PHE A 6 11.36 -6.80 16.96
CA PHE A 6 11.58 -8.23 17.06
C PHE A 6 13.05 -8.60 16.87
N GLU A 7 13.43 -9.69 17.53
CA GLU A 7 14.67 -10.42 17.29
C GLU A 7 14.36 -11.92 17.38
N ILE A 8 14.73 -12.68 16.35
CA ILE A 8 14.49 -14.11 16.21
C ILE A 8 15.82 -14.84 15.94
N PRO A 9 15.94 -16.14 16.21
CA PRO A 9 17.24 -16.84 16.17
C PRO A 9 17.95 -16.82 14.80
N ALA A 10 17.20 -16.75 13.70
CA ALA A 10 17.71 -16.70 12.34
C ALA A 10 16.67 -16.13 11.37
N ASN A 11 17.11 -15.68 10.19
CA ASN A 11 16.20 -15.30 9.10
C ASN A 11 15.23 -16.44 8.77
N GLN A 12 13.97 -16.12 8.47
CA GLN A 12 12.94 -17.10 8.16
C GLN A 12 12.28 -16.80 6.81
N ASN A 13 12.11 -17.83 5.98
CA ASN A 13 11.35 -17.72 4.74
C ASN A 13 9.85 -17.65 5.06
N VAL A 14 9.14 -16.66 4.53
CA VAL A 14 7.70 -16.46 4.74
C VAL A 14 6.94 -16.73 3.46
N GLN A 15 5.95 -17.64 3.51
CA GLN A 15 5.12 -18.03 2.36
C GLN A 15 3.69 -17.48 2.41
N ALA A 16 3.26 -16.96 3.56
CA ALA A 16 1.97 -16.29 3.67
C ALA A 16 1.96 -15.30 4.84
N VAL A 17 1.08 -14.31 4.74
CA VAL A 17 0.78 -13.36 5.80
C VAL A 17 -0.72 -13.22 5.98
N GLU A 18 -1.17 -13.12 7.22
CA GLU A 18 -2.58 -12.87 7.54
C GLU A 18 -2.68 -11.83 8.64
N PHE A 19 -3.46 -10.78 8.40
CA PHE A 19 -3.89 -9.87 9.45
C PHE A 19 -5.26 -10.30 9.96
N VAL A 20 -5.40 -10.47 11.27
CA VAL A 20 -6.64 -10.87 11.91
C VAL A 20 -7.08 -9.76 12.86
N PRO A 21 -8.12 -8.98 12.53
CA PRO A 21 -8.63 -7.95 13.43
C PRO A 21 -9.27 -8.59 14.66
N GLY A 22 -8.98 -8.05 15.85
CA GLY A 22 -9.66 -8.45 17.09
C GLY A 22 -11.09 -7.91 17.17
N ASN A 23 -11.30 -6.70 16.62
CA ASN A 23 -12.56 -6.01 16.52
C ASN A 23 -12.83 -5.60 15.07
N ARG A 24 -13.56 -6.47 14.36
CA ARG A 24 -13.91 -6.29 12.94
C ARG A 24 -14.79 -5.07 12.67
N SER A 25 -15.56 -4.63 13.67
CA SER A 25 -16.43 -3.46 13.54
C SER A 25 -15.66 -2.15 13.64
N LEU A 26 -14.49 -2.16 14.29
CA LEU A 26 -13.66 -0.98 14.49
C LEU A 26 -12.56 -0.85 13.43
N MET A 27 -11.90 -1.94 13.06
CA MET A 27 -10.78 -1.91 12.11
C MET A 27 -11.26 -1.59 10.69
N HIS A 28 -10.92 -0.40 10.19
CA HIS A 28 -11.24 0.01 8.83
C HIS A 28 -10.17 -0.41 7.82
N HIS A 29 -8.88 -0.34 8.18
CA HIS A 29 -7.80 -1.02 7.48
C HIS A 29 -6.51 -1.04 8.30
N ALA A 30 -5.57 -1.89 7.90
CA ALA A 30 -4.25 -1.97 8.49
C ALA A 30 -3.17 -2.08 7.39
N ASN A 31 -2.11 -1.30 7.48
CA ASN A 31 -0.93 -1.41 6.62
C ASN A 31 0.27 -1.75 7.47
N TYR A 32 1.12 -2.67 7.02
CA TYR A 32 2.26 -3.11 7.81
C TYR A 32 3.50 -3.33 6.95
N ALA A 33 4.61 -2.79 7.43
CA ALA A 33 5.92 -2.92 6.82
C ALA A 33 6.86 -3.68 7.76
N VAL A 34 7.55 -4.70 7.26
CA VAL A 34 8.66 -5.35 7.96
C VAL A 34 9.94 -4.63 7.55
N GLN A 35 10.60 -3.97 8.50
CA GLN A 35 11.88 -3.30 8.32
C GLN A 35 13.00 -4.17 8.88
N SER A 36 13.98 -4.53 8.06
CA SER A 36 15.24 -5.08 8.54
C SER A 36 16.09 -3.95 9.10
N VAL A 37 16.51 -4.05 10.37
CA VAL A 37 17.26 -3.00 11.06
C VAL A 37 18.60 -3.54 11.55
N GLY A 38 19.68 -2.86 11.19
CA GLY A 38 21.05 -3.23 11.57
C GLY A 38 21.29 -3.15 13.08
N PRO A 39 22.30 -3.87 13.59
CA PRO A 39 22.61 -3.95 15.03
C PRO A 39 23.02 -2.60 15.64
N GLU A 40 23.44 -1.64 14.83
CA GLU A 40 23.85 -0.29 15.24
C GLU A 40 22.70 0.61 15.69
N ILE A 41 21.46 0.27 15.36
CA ILE A 41 20.25 1.02 15.74
C ILE A 41 19.51 0.25 16.82
N ASP A 42 19.23 0.88 17.95
CA ASP A 42 18.35 0.31 18.98
C ASP A 42 16.90 0.27 18.47
N ILE A 43 16.37 -0.93 18.26
CA ILE A 43 14.98 -1.15 17.78
C ILE A 43 13.93 -0.88 18.85
N ASN A 44 14.32 -0.75 20.12
CA ASN A 44 13.43 -0.43 21.22
C ASN A 44 13.34 1.07 21.49
N THR A 45 14.13 1.89 20.80
CA THR A 45 14.13 3.35 20.99
C THR A 45 12.80 3.99 20.61
N GLY A 46 12.49 5.14 21.22
CA GLY A 46 11.28 5.92 20.94
C GLY A 46 9.98 5.28 21.45
N GLN A 47 8.85 5.89 21.10
CA GLN A 47 7.53 5.42 21.51
C GLN A 47 7.16 4.08 20.84
N ASP A 48 6.27 3.32 21.47
CA ASP A 48 5.73 2.08 20.88
C ASP A 48 4.64 2.37 19.85
N TYR A 49 4.00 3.54 19.92
CA TYR A 49 3.05 3.98 18.92
C TYR A 49 2.92 5.50 18.87
N VAL A 50 2.40 5.98 17.75
CA VAL A 50 2.10 7.40 17.51
C VAL A 50 0.73 7.56 16.85
N LEU A 51 -0.02 8.57 17.27
CA LEU A 51 -1.32 8.91 16.69
C LEU A 51 -1.15 9.70 15.38
N SER A 52 -2.11 9.54 14.46
CA SER A 52 -1.99 9.99 13.06
C SER A 52 -2.20 11.48 12.85
N ASP A 53 -2.83 12.18 13.79
CA ASP A 53 -2.97 13.64 13.79
C ASP A 53 -1.60 14.36 13.79
N GLN A 54 -0.54 13.65 14.12
CA GLN A 54 0.85 14.10 14.10
C GLN A 54 1.72 13.29 13.12
N PHE A 55 1.13 12.61 12.13
CA PHE A 55 1.83 11.60 11.31
C PHE A 55 3.15 12.06 10.68
N LEU A 56 3.20 13.26 10.09
CA LEU A 56 4.44 13.77 9.46
C LEU A 56 5.53 14.11 10.48
N THR A 57 5.15 14.70 11.61
CA THR A 57 6.06 14.99 12.73
C THR A 57 6.57 13.70 13.38
N ASN A 58 5.71 12.69 13.51
CA ASN A 58 6.01 11.47 14.25
C ASN A 58 6.67 10.40 13.38
N LEU A 59 6.55 10.49 12.05
CA LEU A 59 7.36 9.69 11.12
C LEU A 59 8.86 9.90 11.38
N GLN A 60 9.29 11.10 11.82
CA GLN A 60 10.68 11.39 12.15
C GLN A 60 11.22 10.48 13.26
N GLU A 61 10.40 10.13 14.25
CA GLU A 61 10.82 9.22 15.32
C GLU A 61 11.08 7.80 14.82
N PHE A 62 10.34 7.37 13.79
CA PHE A 62 10.51 6.06 13.18
C PHE A 62 11.46 6.04 11.98
N GLN A 63 11.90 7.19 11.46
CA GLN A 63 12.84 7.27 10.34
C GLN A 63 14.10 6.42 10.56
N PRO A 64 14.77 6.43 11.74
CA PRO A 64 15.94 5.59 11.95
C PRO A 64 15.65 4.09 11.80
N LEU A 65 14.41 3.66 12.03
CA LEU A 65 13.99 2.27 11.94
C LEU A 65 13.57 1.85 10.52
N MET A 66 13.36 2.82 9.62
CA MET A 66 12.97 2.58 8.22
C MET A 66 14.19 2.34 7.32
N GLN A 67 14.96 1.30 7.63
CA GLN A 67 16.22 1.00 6.93
C GLN A 67 15.99 0.24 5.60
N HIS A 68 15.51 -1.00 5.68
CA HIS A 68 15.27 -1.83 4.50
C HIS A 68 13.93 -2.56 4.60
N VAL A 69 13.02 -2.29 3.67
CA VAL A 69 11.71 -2.94 3.60
C VAL A 69 11.86 -4.37 3.13
N ALA A 70 11.74 -5.33 4.04
CA ALA A 70 11.69 -6.77 3.71
C ALA A 70 10.31 -7.19 3.19
N TYR A 71 9.24 -6.52 3.66
CA TYR A 71 7.88 -6.77 3.22
C TYR A 71 7.00 -5.54 3.44
N TYR A 72 6.05 -5.31 2.53
CA TYR A 72 5.00 -4.32 2.69
C TYR A 72 3.67 -4.93 2.25
N GLY A 73 2.68 -4.86 3.13
CA GLY A 73 1.33 -5.37 2.86
C GLY A 73 0.27 -4.60 3.63
N GLY A 74 -0.97 -5.06 3.48
CA GLY A 74 -2.09 -4.48 4.19
C GLY A 74 -3.28 -5.41 4.27
N TRP A 75 -4.31 -4.92 4.93
CA TRP A 75 -5.56 -5.60 5.19
C TRP A 75 -6.71 -4.60 5.20
N ILE A 76 -7.84 -5.04 4.67
CA ILE A 76 -9.11 -4.34 4.68
C ILE A 76 -10.23 -5.34 5.07
N PRO A 77 -11.39 -4.86 5.52
CA PRO A 77 -12.54 -5.71 5.80
C PRO A 77 -12.85 -6.66 4.64
N GLY A 78 -12.84 -7.97 4.92
CA GLY A 78 -13.09 -9.01 3.91
C GLY A 78 -11.83 -9.66 3.33
N ALA A 79 -10.65 -9.04 3.50
CA ALA A 79 -9.40 -9.64 3.05
C ALA A 79 -9.11 -10.97 3.80
N SER A 80 -8.76 -11.98 3.03
CA SER A 80 -8.29 -13.28 3.51
C SER A 80 -6.77 -13.31 3.67
N LYS A 81 -6.25 -14.42 4.19
CA LYS A 81 -4.81 -14.71 4.23
C LYS A 81 -4.21 -14.59 2.83
N GLN A 82 -3.12 -13.86 2.72
CA GLN A 82 -2.35 -13.71 1.50
C GLN A 82 -1.33 -14.84 1.41
N GLU A 83 -1.61 -15.84 0.57
CA GLU A 83 -0.69 -16.94 0.28
C GLU A 83 0.10 -16.67 -0.99
N PHE A 84 1.39 -17.02 -0.98
CA PHE A 84 2.28 -16.87 -2.11
C PHE A 84 2.55 -18.23 -2.78
N PRO A 85 2.75 -18.26 -4.12
CA PRO A 85 3.19 -19.49 -4.80
C PRO A 85 4.50 -20.02 -4.23
N ALA A 86 4.73 -21.33 -4.30
CA ALA A 86 5.95 -21.95 -3.81
C ALA A 86 7.22 -21.29 -4.39
N GLY A 87 8.19 -20.97 -3.53
CA GLY A 87 9.42 -20.28 -3.89
C GLY A 87 9.28 -18.76 -4.07
N ILE A 88 8.07 -18.20 -3.94
CA ILE A 88 7.78 -16.77 -3.91
C ILE A 88 7.37 -16.38 -2.49
N GLY A 89 7.87 -15.24 -2.00
CA GLY A 89 7.57 -14.78 -0.65
C GLY A 89 8.52 -13.66 -0.24
N PHE A 90 8.80 -13.55 1.05
CA PHE A 90 9.89 -12.68 1.52
C PHE A 90 10.68 -13.38 2.63
N THR A 91 11.89 -12.87 2.86
CA THR A 91 12.71 -13.33 3.97
C THR A 91 12.48 -12.42 5.17
N MET A 92 11.86 -12.93 6.22
CA MET A 92 11.80 -12.24 7.52
C MET A 92 13.24 -12.14 8.04
N PRO A 93 13.77 -10.92 8.27
CA PRO A 93 15.10 -10.77 8.81
C PRO A 93 15.14 -11.30 10.25
N LYS A 94 16.32 -11.68 10.74
CA LYS A 94 16.46 -12.11 12.13
C LYS A 94 16.19 -10.99 13.14
N ARG A 95 16.25 -9.73 12.69
CA ARG A 95 16.11 -8.55 13.55
C ARG A 95 15.50 -7.39 12.79
N GLY A 96 14.59 -6.67 13.42
CA GLY A 96 13.92 -5.55 12.78
C GLY A 96 12.76 -4.99 13.57
N VAL A 97 11.94 -4.19 12.89
CA VAL A 97 10.66 -3.70 13.41
C VAL A 97 9.54 -3.95 12.42
N ILE A 98 8.34 -4.25 12.92
CA ILE A 98 7.12 -4.16 12.14
C ILE A 98 6.49 -2.80 12.43
N LEU A 99 6.34 -1.99 11.39
CA LEU A 99 5.63 -0.71 11.47
C LEU A 99 4.20 -0.90 10.97
N LEU A 100 3.24 -0.86 11.88
CA LEU A 100 1.82 -1.14 11.63
C LEU A 100 0.98 0.14 11.75
N THR A 101 0.37 0.59 10.66
CA THR A 101 -0.64 1.64 10.70
C THR A 101 -2.01 0.99 10.73
N ALA A 102 -2.68 1.03 11.88
CA ALA A 102 -4.09 0.70 12.00
C ALA A 102 -4.93 1.98 11.84
N HIS A 103 -5.93 1.93 10.97
CA HIS A 103 -6.93 2.96 10.82
C HIS A 103 -8.26 2.40 11.32
N TYR A 104 -8.75 3.00 12.41
CA TYR A 104 -10.02 2.65 13.02
C TYR A 104 -11.14 3.56 12.50
N GLY A 105 -12.31 2.98 12.26
CA GLY A 105 -13.53 3.74 12.04
C GLY A 105 -14.02 4.42 13.32
N PRO A 106 -14.94 5.38 13.22
CA PRO A 106 -15.52 6.04 14.39
C PRO A 106 -16.31 5.04 15.25
N SER A 107 -16.18 5.18 16.58
CA SER A 107 -16.96 4.42 17.56
C SER A 107 -17.71 5.37 18.49
N GLY A 108 -18.98 5.08 18.76
CA GLY A 108 -19.79 5.81 19.73
C GLY A 108 -19.66 5.29 21.16
N VAL A 109 -18.89 4.22 21.37
CA VAL A 109 -18.65 3.60 22.67
C VAL A 109 -17.18 3.29 22.84
N ASP A 110 -16.71 3.31 24.08
CA ASP A 110 -15.37 2.84 24.41
C ASP A 110 -15.26 1.34 24.08
N THR A 111 -14.20 0.98 23.38
CA THR A 111 -13.97 -0.39 22.94
C THR A 111 -12.47 -0.65 22.82
N THR A 112 -12.10 -1.91 22.66
CA THR A 112 -10.70 -2.35 22.53
C THR A 112 -10.53 -3.22 21.29
N ASP A 113 -9.30 -3.31 20.81
CA ASP A 113 -8.92 -4.17 19.70
C ASP A 113 -7.59 -4.88 20.03
N TRP A 114 -7.56 -6.18 19.77
CA TRP A 114 -6.39 -7.05 19.94
C TRP A 114 -6.12 -7.75 18.61
N SER A 115 -5.75 -6.97 17.61
CA SER A 115 -5.40 -7.46 16.28
C SER A 115 -4.08 -8.24 16.26
N GLN A 116 -3.94 -9.14 15.28
CA GLN A 116 -2.77 -10.00 15.11
C GLN A 116 -2.24 -9.96 13.68
N ILE A 117 -0.92 -10.03 13.51
CA ILE A 117 -0.26 -10.39 12.24
C ILE A 117 0.30 -11.80 12.39
N LYS A 118 -0.17 -12.73 11.57
CA LYS A 118 0.34 -14.10 11.50
C LYS A 118 1.28 -14.22 10.32
N LEU A 119 2.51 -14.66 10.61
CA LEU A 119 3.53 -14.97 9.62
C LEU A 119 3.65 -16.48 9.48
N TYR A 120 3.51 -16.99 8.26
CA TYR A 120 3.58 -18.43 7.99
C TYR A 120 4.95 -18.76 7.39
N PHE A 121 5.82 -19.38 8.20
CA PHE A 121 7.17 -19.76 7.77
C PHE A 121 7.19 -21.03 6.95
N THR A 122 8.20 -21.16 6.09
CA THR A 122 8.40 -22.34 5.23
C THR A 122 9.86 -22.77 5.18
N LYS A 123 10.09 -24.06 4.93
CA LYS A 123 11.44 -24.59 4.65
C LYS A 123 11.82 -24.44 3.18
N THR A 124 10.84 -24.24 2.30
CA THR A 124 11.09 -24.01 0.88
C THR A 124 11.88 -22.71 0.72
N PRO A 125 13.05 -22.73 0.06
CA PRO A 125 13.81 -21.50 -0.17
C PRO A 125 13.00 -20.48 -0.98
N ILE A 126 13.00 -19.21 -0.55
CA ILE A 126 12.49 -18.11 -1.37
C ILE A 126 13.52 -17.82 -2.45
N THR A 127 13.14 -18.05 -3.71
CA THR A 127 13.99 -17.79 -4.89
C THR A 127 13.57 -16.52 -5.61
N ARG A 128 12.38 -15.99 -5.29
CA ARG A 128 11.84 -14.74 -5.84
C ARG A 128 11.16 -13.96 -4.71
N GLU A 129 11.74 -12.82 -4.37
CA GLU A 129 11.17 -11.95 -3.34
C GLU A 129 10.00 -11.12 -3.88
N ILE A 130 8.99 -10.94 -3.05
CA ILE A 130 7.86 -10.06 -3.31
C ILE A 130 8.29 -8.64 -3.05
N GLN A 131 7.95 -7.75 -3.97
CA GLN A 131 8.21 -6.32 -3.87
C GLN A 131 6.90 -5.56 -4.07
N ALA A 132 6.72 -4.52 -3.28
CA ALA A 132 5.68 -3.53 -3.49
C ALA A 132 6.30 -2.31 -4.18
N THR A 133 5.72 -1.89 -5.30
CA THR A 133 6.16 -0.69 -6.02
C THR A 133 4.99 0.27 -6.14
N SER A 134 5.14 1.44 -5.55
CA SER A 134 4.18 2.54 -5.70
C SER A 134 4.40 3.26 -7.02
N ILE A 135 3.34 3.50 -7.78
CA ILE A 135 3.35 4.26 -9.05
C ILE A 135 2.45 5.49 -8.89
N GLY A 136 2.96 6.67 -9.23
CA GLY A 136 2.25 7.95 -9.07
C GLY A 136 2.76 8.76 -7.88
N SER A 137 1.84 9.33 -7.09
CA SER A 137 2.16 10.29 -6.02
C SER A 137 3.10 9.68 -4.98
N GLY A 138 4.32 10.23 -4.84
CA GLY A 138 5.34 9.73 -3.93
C GLY A 138 5.97 8.38 -4.35
N GLY A 139 5.74 7.93 -5.59
CA GLY A 139 6.26 6.67 -6.14
C GLY A 139 7.03 6.87 -7.44
N LEU A 140 7.11 5.79 -8.23
CA LEU A 140 7.73 5.82 -9.55
C LEU A 140 6.78 6.39 -10.61
N GLY A 141 7.37 6.83 -11.72
CA GLY A 141 6.67 7.41 -12.86
C GLY A 141 6.42 8.90 -12.70
N THR A 142 6.02 9.54 -13.80
CA THR A 142 5.72 10.97 -13.83
C THR A 142 4.22 11.17 -13.97
N ILE A 143 3.64 11.94 -13.06
CA ILE A 143 2.24 12.36 -13.15
C ILE A 143 2.14 13.50 -14.16
N ASP A 144 1.28 13.32 -15.17
CA ASP A 144 0.99 14.32 -16.19
C ASP A 144 -0.54 14.48 -16.37
N PRO A 145 -1.07 15.72 -16.38
CA PRO A 145 -0.42 16.99 -16.01
C PRO A 145 0.00 17.03 -14.53
N PRO A 146 0.75 18.06 -14.07
CA PRO A 146 1.01 18.24 -12.65
C PRO A 146 -0.27 18.13 -11.81
N LEU A 147 -0.22 17.41 -10.70
CA LEU A 147 -1.38 17.06 -9.88
C LEU A 147 -1.94 18.27 -9.11
N VAL A 148 -2.60 19.15 -9.85
CA VAL A 148 -3.27 20.37 -9.40
C VAL A 148 -4.72 20.31 -9.88
N ILE A 149 -5.66 20.38 -8.94
CA ILE A 149 -7.09 20.30 -9.22
C ILE A 149 -7.72 21.64 -8.82
N PRO A 150 -8.09 22.51 -9.78
CA PRO A 150 -8.79 23.76 -9.49
C PRO A 150 -10.08 23.53 -8.70
N ALA A 151 -10.51 24.55 -7.96
CA ALA A 151 -11.84 24.56 -7.35
C ALA A 151 -12.91 24.38 -8.42
N ASP A 152 -13.96 23.66 -8.05
CA ASP A 152 -15.15 23.43 -8.88
C ASP A 152 -14.85 22.82 -10.27
N SER A 153 -13.99 21.79 -10.30
CA SER A 153 -13.57 21.17 -11.55
C SER A 153 -13.41 19.66 -11.44
N VAL A 154 -13.52 18.99 -12.60
CA VAL A 154 -13.16 17.59 -12.78
C VAL A 154 -11.85 17.52 -13.55
N LYS A 155 -10.89 16.73 -13.07
CA LYS A 155 -9.58 16.55 -13.72
C LYS A 155 -9.21 15.08 -13.84
N LYS A 156 -8.52 14.76 -14.93
CA LYS A 156 -7.93 13.46 -15.18
C LYS A 156 -6.41 13.60 -15.19
N PHE A 157 -5.74 12.62 -14.60
CA PHE A 157 -4.28 12.53 -14.55
C PHE A 157 -3.84 11.17 -15.04
N GLN A 158 -2.63 11.12 -15.58
CA GLN A 158 -2.01 9.89 -16.04
C GLN A 158 -0.63 9.75 -15.43
N VAL A 159 -0.21 8.51 -15.23
CA VAL A 159 1.16 8.15 -14.86
C VAL A 159 1.64 7.09 -15.83
N GLN A 160 2.87 7.25 -16.29
CA GLN A 160 3.54 6.25 -17.12
C GLN A 160 4.82 5.78 -16.45
N LEU A 161 5.05 4.48 -16.48
CA LEU A 161 6.27 3.85 -15.99
C LEU A 161 6.77 2.82 -17.00
N LYS A 162 7.97 3.03 -17.56
CA LYS A 162 8.63 2.04 -18.41
C LYS A 162 9.35 1.01 -17.54
N THR A 163 9.09 -0.26 -17.80
CA THR A 163 9.72 -1.39 -17.09
C THR A 163 11.14 -1.64 -17.61
N SER A 164 12.09 -1.88 -16.69
CA SER A 164 13.49 -2.20 -17.02
C SER A 164 13.80 -3.70 -16.97
N THR A 165 12.90 -4.50 -16.39
CA THR A 165 12.97 -5.95 -16.22
C THR A 165 11.61 -6.60 -16.44
N ASP A 166 11.58 -7.92 -16.58
CA ASP A 166 10.33 -8.68 -16.55
C ASP A 166 9.74 -8.66 -15.14
N LEU A 167 8.43 -8.42 -15.03
CA LEU A 167 7.71 -8.41 -13.76
C LEU A 167 6.67 -9.53 -13.76
N SER A 168 6.52 -10.23 -12.62
CA SER A 168 5.37 -11.11 -12.39
C SER A 168 4.48 -10.48 -11.34
N LEU A 169 3.31 -10.00 -11.74
CA LEU A 169 2.37 -9.36 -10.84
C LEU A 169 1.49 -10.41 -10.14
N LEU A 170 1.43 -10.31 -8.81
CA LEU A 170 0.49 -11.05 -7.96
C LEU A 170 -0.84 -10.31 -7.83
N TYR A 171 -0.79 -9.00 -7.66
CA TYR A 171 -1.95 -8.13 -7.50
C TYR A 171 -1.60 -6.68 -7.85
N VAL A 172 -2.62 -5.85 -7.98
CA VAL A 172 -2.49 -4.39 -7.99
C VAL A 172 -3.36 -3.80 -6.88
N TRP A 173 -2.93 -2.69 -6.30
CA TRP A 173 -3.65 -2.03 -5.21
C TRP A 173 -3.89 -0.56 -5.55
N PRO A 174 -4.97 -0.26 -6.29
CA PRO A 174 -5.34 1.12 -6.61
C PRO A 174 -5.61 1.94 -5.36
N HIS A 175 -5.24 3.22 -5.39
CA HIS A 175 -5.47 4.13 -4.28
C HIS A 175 -5.77 5.54 -4.78
N MET A 176 -6.86 6.13 -4.30
CA MET A 176 -7.21 7.54 -4.46
C MET A 176 -7.96 8.02 -3.22
N HIS A 177 -7.88 9.32 -2.91
CA HIS A 177 -8.57 9.93 -1.78
C HIS A 177 -10.04 10.27 -2.10
N LEU A 178 -10.71 10.93 -1.15
CA LEU A 178 -12.16 11.24 -1.10
C LEU A 178 -12.80 11.67 -2.42
N ILE A 179 -12.10 12.47 -3.23
CA ILE A 179 -12.64 13.03 -4.48
C ILE A 179 -12.34 12.20 -5.74
N GLY A 180 -11.66 11.06 -5.61
CA GLY A 180 -11.45 10.12 -6.72
C GLY A 180 -12.78 9.55 -7.24
N LYS A 181 -12.87 9.32 -8.55
CA LYS A 181 -14.10 8.82 -9.22
C LYS A 181 -13.87 7.68 -10.20
N ARG A 182 -12.71 7.60 -10.85
CA ARG A 182 -12.38 6.52 -11.81
C ARG A 182 -10.91 6.18 -11.71
N PHE A 183 -10.58 4.88 -11.73
CA PHE A 183 -9.20 4.40 -11.76
C PHE A 183 -9.04 3.34 -12.83
N LYS A 184 -7.99 3.44 -13.64
CA LYS A 184 -7.67 2.43 -14.64
C LYS A 184 -6.17 2.24 -14.73
N ALA A 185 -5.70 0.99 -14.82
CA ALA A 185 -4.32 0.70 -15.14
C ALA A 185 -4.21 -0.46 -16.15
N TRP A 186 -3.23 -0.36 -17.04
CA TRP A 186 -2.86 -1.39 -18.00
C TRP A 186 -1.35 -1.29 -18.28
N ALA A 187 -0.79 -2.32 -18.91
CA ALA A 187 0.53 -2.25 -19.51
C ALA A 187 0.43 -2.39 -21.02
N THR A 188 1.32 -1.73 -21.75
CA THR A 188 1.50 -1.90 -23.19
C THR A 188 2.87 -2.52 -23.44
N THR A 189 2.93 -3.71 -24.03
CA THR A 189 4.18 -4.42 -24.31
C THR A 189 4.98 -3.75 -25.42
N PRO A 190 6.28 -4.07 -25.60
CA PRO A 190 7.08 -3.55 -26.72
C PRO A 190 6.46 -3.82 -28.10
N GLU A 191 5.70 -4.91 -28.23
CA GLU A 191 5.00 -5.32 -29.46
C GLU A 191 3.63 -4.63 -29.62
N GLY A 192 3.26 -3.75 -28.69
CA GLY A 192 1.99 -3.00 -28.73
C GLY A 192 0.78 -3.72 -28.13
N LYS A 193 0.96 -4.91 -27.53
CA LYS A 193 -0.15 -5.63 -26.88
C LYS A 193 -0.52 -4.96 -25.57
N GLN A 194 -1.83 -4.78 -25.32
CA GLN A 194 -2.31 -4.33 -24.02
C GLN A 194 -2.55 -5.49 -23.05
N ILE A 195 -2.07 -5.33 -21.82
CA ILE A 195 -2.29 -6.22 -20.68
C ILE A 195 -3.13 -5.45 -19.65
N PRO A 196 -4.42 -5.77 -19.48
CA PRO A 196 -5.26 -5.10 -18.50
C PRO A 196 -4.79 -5.44 -17.07
N LEU A 197 -4.69 -4.44 -16.20
CA LEU A 197 -4.33 -4.64 -14.79
C LEU A 197 -5.54 -4.44 -13.88
N VAL A 198 -6.24 -3.31 -14.02
CA VAL A 198 -7.45 -3.00 -13.24
C VAL A 198 -8.27 -1.90 -13.92
N SER A 199 -9.59 -1.95 -13.76
CA SER A 199 -10.51 -0.94 -14.27
C SER A 199 -11.68 -0.77 -13.31
N ILE A 200 -11.71 0.37 -12.62
CA ILE A 200 -12.72 0.75 -11.64
C ILE A 200 -13.46 1.97 -12.21
N PRO A 201 -14.60 1.76 -12.88
CA PRO A 201 -15.34 2.85 -13.51
C PRO A 201 -16.06 3.75 -12.50
N GLU A 202 -16.30 3.28 -11.28
CA GLU A 202 -16.96 4.01 -10.21
C GLU A 202 -16.17 3.81 -8.92
N TRP A 203 -15.09 4.58 -8.77
CA TRP A 203 -14.25 4.53 -7.58
C TRP A 203 -15.02 5.04 -6.36
N ASP A 204 -14.97 4.27 -5.28
CA ASP A 204 -15.42 4.67 -3.96
C ASP A 204 -14.21 4.67 -3.02
N PHE A 205 -13.95 5.80 -2.34
CA PHE A 205 -12.87 5.90 -1.36
C PHE A 205 -12.99 4.87 -0.23
N ARG A 206 -14.19 4.36 0.05
CA ARG A 206 -14.41 3.30 1.05
C ARG A 206 -13.97 1.93 0.56
N TRP A 207 -13.73 1.77 -0.75
CA TRP A 207 -13.36 0.52 -1.41
C TRP A 207 -11.91 0.58 -1.92
N GLN A 208 -10.97 0.26 -1.04
CA GLN A 208 -9.53 0.29 -1.32
C GLN A 208 -8.93 -1.12 -1.32
N GLU A 209 -9.56 -2.06 -2.03
CA GLU A 209 -9.09 -3.44 -2.07
C GLU A 209 -7.86 -3.63 -2.97
N SER A 210 -7.03 -4.60 -2.62
CA SER A 210 -6.06 -5.17 -3.54
C SER A 210 -6.76 -6.15 -4.49
N TYR A 211 -6.51 -6.01 -5.80
CA TYR A 211 -7.06 -6.88 -6.84
C TYR A 211 -6.04 -7.93 -7.23
N GLN A 212 -6.27 -9.17 -6.81
CA GLN A 212 -5.39 -10.31 -7.08
C GLN A 212 -5.63 -10.89 -8.47
N PHE A 213 -4.55 -11.22 -9.18
CA PHE A 213 -4.65 -11.95 -10.43
C PHE A 213 -4.85 -13.45 -10.15
N ARG A 214 -5.68 -14.12 -10.97
CA ARG A 214 -5.91 -15.58 -10.85
C ARG A 214 -4.62 -16.39 -11.05
N HIS A 215 -3.72 -15.88 -11.87
CA HIS A 215 -2.40 -16.41 -12.14
C HIS A 215 -1.42 -15.23 -12.19
N LEU A 216 -0.13 -15.49 -11.99
CA LEU A 216 0.90 -14.46 -12.15
C LEU A 216 0.78 -13.81 -13.54
N THR A 217 0.58 -12.48 -13.55
CA THR A 217 0.53 -11.71 -14.79
C THR A 217 1.94 -11.25 -15.15
N LEU A 218 2.49 -11.75 -16.26
CA LEU A 218 3.78 -11.31 -16.78
C LEU A 218 3.65 -9.93 -17.44
N ILE A 219 4.47 -8.98 -17.03
CA ILE A 219 4.74 -7.73 -17.73
C ILE A 219 6.14 -7.82 -18.31
N PRO A 220 6.28 -7.99 -19.65
CA PRO A 220 7.59 -8.09 -20.27
C PRO A 220 8.43 -6.83 -20.06
N LYS A 221 9.74 -7.00 -19.96
CA LYS A 221 10.71 -5.91 -19.97
C LYS A 221 10.46 -4.97 -21.14
N GLY A 222 10.56 -3.67 -20.87
CA GLY A 222 10.35 -2.62 -21.88
C GLY A 222 8.89 -2.25 -22.09
N SER A 223 7.94 -2.95 -21.46
CA SER A 223 6.54 -2.53 -21.41
C SER A 223 6.39 -1.18 -20.71
N VAL A 224 5.38 -0.41 -21.09
CA VAL A 224 4.96 0.82 -20.41
C VAL A 224 3.70 0.51 -19.60
N ILE A 225 3.76 0.67 -18.28
CA ILE A 225 2.60 0.64 -17.40
C ILE A 225 1.97 2.04 -17.43
N GLN A 226 0.68 2.11 -17.72
CA GLN A 226 -0.12 3.32 -17.68
C GLN A 226 -1.15 3.24 -16.56
N VAL A 227 -1.28 4.32 -15.80
CA VAL A 227 -2.29 4.50 -14.75
C VAL A 227 -3.06 5.77 -15.04
N GLU A 228 -4.38 5.75 -14.87
CA GLU A 228 -5.26 6.91 -15.02
C GLU A 228 -6.15 7.06 -13.80
N GLY A 229 -6.23 8.29 -13.28
CA GLY A 229 -7.14 8.68 -12.20
C GLY A 229 -8.01 9.87 -12.61
N THR A 230 -9.32 9.80 -12.33
CA THR A 230 -10.24 10.94 -12.47
C THR A 230 -10.68 11.42 -11.09
N TYR A 231 -10.66 12.73 -10.89
CA TYR A 231 -10.98 13.39 -9.62
C TYR A 231 -12.04 14.48 -9.84
N ASP A 232 -12.99 14.55 -8.93
CA ASP A 232 -14.13 15.46 -8.98
C ASP A 232 -14.12 16.40 -7.78
N ASN A 233 -13.61 17.62 -7.98
CA ASN A 233 -13.55 18.69 -6.98
C ASN A 233 -14.71 19.69 -7.14
N THR A 234 -15.85 19.25 -7.69
CA THR A 234 -17.04 20.09 -7.85
C THR A 234 -17.80 20.26 -6.53
N ALA A 235 -18.64 21.29 -6.45
CA ALA A 235 -19.54 21.50 -5.31
C ALA A 235 -20.62 20.39 -5.19
N ASN A 236 -20.89 19.68 -6.28
CA ASN A 236 -21.88 18.59 -6.31
C ASN A 236 -21.32 17.25 -5.82
N ASN A 237 -20.01 17.13 -5.61
CA ASN A 237 -19.43 15.90 -5.06
C ASN A 237 -19.64 15.88 -3.53
N PRO A 238 -20.49 14.99 -2.98
CA PRO A 238 -20.75 14.93 -1.54
C PRO A 238 -19.52 14.52 -0.72
N ASN A 239 -18.52 13.90 -1.37
CA ASN A 239 -17.26 13.54 -0.73
C ASN A 239 -16.22 14.68 -0.75
N ASN A 240 -16.55 15.85 -1.30
CA ASN A 240 -15.64 16.99 -1.27
C ASN A 240 -15.46 17.45 0.19
N PRO A 241 -14.24 17.45 0.74
CA PRO A 241 -14.01 17.88 2.12
C PRO A 241 -14.17 19.40 2.33
N PHE A 242 -14.37 20.17 1.26
CA PHE A 242 -14.52 21.62 1.31
C PHE A 242 -15.86 22.08 0.72
N SER A 243 -16.54 22.96 1.44
CA SER A 243 -17.71 23.69 0.96
C SER A 243 -17.54 25.18 1.30
N PRO A 244 -17.34 26.08 0.32
CA PRO A 244 -17.22 25.80 -1.12
C PRO A 244 -15.90 25.06 -1.49
N PRO A 245 -15.83 24.42 -2.68
CA PRO A 245 -14.60 23.78 -3.16
C PRO A 245 -13.40 24.74 -3.18
N LYS A 246 -12.22 24.19 -2.91
CA LYS A 246 -10.94 24.92 -2.93
C LYS A 246 -9.99 24.26 -3.91
N PRO A 247 -9.01 25.00 -4.48
CA PRO A 247 -7.94 24.37 -5.25
C PRO A 247 -7.16 23.37 -4.41
N LEU A 248 -6.90 22.19 -4.97
CA LEU A 248 -6.15 21.12 -4.33
C LEU A 248 -4.81 20.96 -5.03
N TYR A 249 -3.77 20.78 -4.22
CA TYR A 249 -2.40 20.61 -4.67
C TYR A 249 -1.83 19.34 -4.05
N HIS A 250 -0.98 18.65 -4.80
CA HIS A 250 -0.17 17.58 -4.26
C HIS A 250 0.76 18.13 -3.17
N ARG A 251 0.58 17.67 -1.94
CA ARG A 251 1.58 17.85 -0.87
C ARG A 251 2.53 16.66 -0.99
N ILE A 252 3.81 16.95 -1.27
CA ILE A 252 4.91 15.99 -1.18
C ILE A 252 5.32 15.90 0.29
#